data_AF-A0A6C0EV09-F1
#
_entry.id   AF-A0A6C0EV09-F1
#
_cell.length_a   1.000
_cell.length_b   1.000
_cell.length_c   1.000
_cell.angle_alpha   90.00
_cell.angle_beta   90.00
_cell.angle_gamma   90.00
#
_symmetry.space_group_name_H-M   'P 1'
#
loop_
_entity.id
_entity.type
_entity.pdbx_description
1 polymer ?
#
loop_
_entity_poly.entity_id
_entity_poly.type
_entity_poly.pdbx_seq_one_letter_code
_entity_poly.pdbx_strand_id
1 'polypeptide(L)'
;MDIEETIINLKVLEKLDKNQKLITRGAYLNIEPSSLIPECLRRWNRQDNRQETIKKINSVINSAITYLKSKSSCDESIFNVKEYLEKSLTGINNLKETYSICTQTCSRLDIIIDKINKFIEEG
;
A
#
# COMPACT_ATOMS: atom_id res chain seq x y z
N MET A 1 -0.78 -2.72 -14.19
CA MET A 1 0.48 -2.51 -13.47
C MET A 1 1.38 -3.66 -13.87
N ASP A 2 2.63 -3.39 -14.24
CA ASP A 2 3.56 -4.48 -14.50
C ASP A 2 3.86 -5.27 -13.21
N ILE A 3 4.31 -6.52 -13.32
CA ILE A 3 4.62 -7.34 -12.16
C ILE A 3 5.80 -6.77 -11.36
N GLU A 4 6.82 -6.26 -12.03
CA GLU A 4 7.98 -5.63 -11.38
C GLU A 4 7.55 -4.37 -10.64
N GLU A 5 6.71 -3.54 -11.28
CA GLU A 5 6.10 -2.36 -10.65
C GLU A 5 5.30 -2.73 -9.40
N THR A 6 4.52 -3.80 -9.47
CA THR A 6 3.73 -4.30 -8.35
C THR A 6 4.62 -4.74 -7.19
N ILE A 7 5.65 -5.54 -7.46
CA ILE A 7 6.60 -6.03 -6.45
C ILE A 7 7.34 -4.87 -5.78
N ILE A 8 7.85 -3.92 -6.57
CA ILE A 8 8.54 -2.73 -6.03
C ILE A 8 7.61 -1.96 -5.10
N ASN A 9 6.36 -1.74 -5.51
CA ASN A 9 5.38 -1.04 -4.70
C ASN A 9 5.05 -1.79 -3.40
N LEU A 10 4.92 -3.12 -3.43
CA LEU A 10 4.72 -3.92 -2.23
C LEU A 10 5.91 -3.81 -1.26
N LYS A 11 7.14 -3.82 -1.77
CA LYS A 11 8.36 -3.65 -0.95
C LYS A 11 8.48 -2.25 -0.36
N VAL A 12 7.98 -1.22 -1.06
CA VAL A 12 7.90 0.13 -0.49
C VAL A 12 6.86 0.18 0.62
N LEU A 13 5.70 -0.48 0.43
CA LEU A 13 4.68 -0.57 1.48
C LEU A 13 5.22 -1.28 2.72
N GLU A 14 5.90 -2.43 2.57
CA GLU A 14 6.54 -3.16 3.68
C GLU A 14 7.42 -2.24 4.55
N LYS A 15 8.18 -1.32 3.94
CA LYS A 15 9.13 -0.42 4.60
C LYS A 15 8.50 0.82 5.25
N LEU A 16 7.19 0.99 5.14
CA LEU A 16 6.52 2.17 5.63
C LEU A 16 6.38 2.14 7.15
N ASP A 17 6.98 3.10 7.83
CA ASP A 17 6.93 3.23 9.28
C ASP A 17 5.80 4.14 9.77
N LYS A 18 5.52 4.05 11.07
CA LYS A 18 4.58 4.93 11.77
C LYS A 18 5.00 6.40 11.60
N ASN A 19 4.01 7.27 11.46
CA ASN A 19 4.16 8.71 11.21
C ASN A 19 4.74 9.10 9.85
N GLN A 20 5.10 8.14 8.99
CA GLN A 20 5.51 8.40 7.62
C GLN A 20 4.32 8.48 6.66
N LYS A 21 4.49 9.26 5.59
CA LYS A 21 3.48 9.37 4.54
C LYS A 21 4.01 8.77 3.24
N LEU A 22 3.09 8.36 2.39
CA LEU A 22 3.39 7.94 1.03
C LEU A 22 3.24 9.09 0.04
N ILE A 23 4.12 9.09 -0.95
CA ILE A 23 4.02 9.87 -2.17
C ILE A 23 3.58 8.89 -3.27
N THR A 24 2.51 9.24 -3.97
CA THR A 24 1.87 8.37 -4.98
C THR A 24 1.96 8.93 -6.40
N ARG A 25 2.92 9.85 -6.62
CA ARG A 25 3.16 10.46 -7.92
C ARG A 25 3.93 9.50 -8.83
N GLY A 26 3.32 9.10 -9.94
CA GLY A 26 3.92 8.25 -10.97
C GLY A 26 3.64 6.76 -10.81
N ALA A 27 4.52 5.93 -11.35
CA ALA A 27 4.41 4.47 -11.32
C ALA A 27 4.70 3.90 -9.92
N TYR A 28 5.78 4.38 -9.29
CA TYR A 28 6.25 3.86 -8.01
C TYR A 28 5.78 4.69 -6.81
N LEU A 29 5.43 4.00 -5.74
CA LEU A 29 5.27 4.58 -4.42
C LEU A 29 6.63 5.02 -3.88
N ASN A 30 6.61 6.07 -3.07
CA ASN A 30 7.79 6.50 -2.32
C ASN A 30 7.39 6.94 -0.91
N ILE A 31 8.32 6.89 0.03
CA ILE A 31 8.11 7.36 1.40
C ILE A 31 8.53 8.84 1.45
N GLU A 32 7.65 9.69 1.96
CA GLU A 32 7.93 11.11 2.13
C GLU A 32 9.08 11.28 3.13
N PRO A 33 10.21 11.90 2.74
CA PRO A 33 11.30 12.16 3.68
C PRO A 33 10.83 13.11 4.77
N SER A 34 11.33 12.93 5.99
CA SER A 34 11.05 13.76 7.14
C SER A 34 11.27 15.24 6.80
N SER A 35 10.18 16.00 6.71
CA SER A 35 10.23 17.40 6.27
C SER A 35 9.88 18.35 7.42
N LEU A 36 10.65 19.43 7.54
CA LEU A 36 10.49 20.51 8.51
C LEU A 36 9.37 21.52 8.11
N ILE A 37 8.44 21.14 7.23
CA ILE A 37 7.45 22.05 6.66
C ILE A 37 6.37 22.43 7.70
N PRO A 38 6.01 23.73 7.82
CA PRO A 38 4.98 24.22 8.73
C PRO A 38 3.61 23.56 8.57
N GLU A 39 2.91 23.38 9.70
CA GLU A 39 1.69 22.59 9.81
C GLU A 39 0.49 23.13 9.00
N CYS A 40 0.45 24.44 8.73
CA CYS A 40 -0.62 25.10 7.98
C CYS A 40 -0.63 24.73 6.48
N LEU A 41 0.52 24.80 5.81
CA LEU A 41 0.69 24.36 4.41
C LEU A 41 0.53 22.83 4.30
N ARG A 42 0.92 22.11 5.36
CA ARG A 42 0.72 20.65 5.46
C ARG A 42 -0.75 20.26 5.60
N ARG A 43 -1.65 21.14 6.07
CA ARG A 43 -3.09 20.87 6.27
C ARG A 43 -3.90 20.97 4.97
N TRP A 44 -3.60 21.94 4.10
CA TRP A 44 -4.35 22.14 2.84
C TRP A 44 -4.04 21.05 1.81
N ASN A 45 -2.76 20.70 1.63
CA ASN A 45 -2.32 19.65 0.71
C ASN A 45 -2.65 18.20 1.19
N ARG A 46 -3.39 18.06 2.30
CA ARG A 46 -3.53 16.79 3.04
C ARG A 46 -4.76 15.98 2.67
N GLN A 47 -5.86 16.59 2.19
CA GLN A 47 -7.09 15.86 1.90
C GLN A 47 -7.07 15.17 0.54
N ASP A 48 -6.67 15.87 -0.53
CA ASP A 48 -6.63 15.29 -1.89
C ASP A 48 -5.58 14.18 -2.01
N ASN A 49 -4.40 14.36 -1.39
CA ASN A 49 -3.33 13.37 -1.44
C ASN A 49 -3.70 12.03 -0.77
N ARG A 50 -4.56 12.03 0.28
CA ARG A 50 -4.98 10.79 0.97
C ARG A 50 -5.83 9.90 0.07
N GLN A 51 -6.76 10.49 -0.67
CA GLN A 51 -7.66 9.72 -1.52
C GLN A 51 -6.89 9.01 -2.63
N GLU A 52 -5.96 9.72 -3.27
CA GLU A 52 -5.09 9.17 -4.29
C GLU A 52 -4.12 8.14 -3.71
N THR A 53 -3.62 8.36 -2.49
CA THR A 53 -2.80 7.37 -1.79
C THR A 53 -3.54 6.05 -1.62
N ILE A 54 -4.75 6.09 -1.06
CA ILE A 54 -5.55 4.88 -0.83
C ILE A 54 -5.92 4.20 -2.16
N LYS A 55 -6.26 4.98 -3.21
CA LYS A 55 -6.56 4.43 -4.53
C LYS A 55 -5.35 3.70 -5.12
N LYS A 56 -4.16 4.29 -5.07
CA LYS A 56 -2.92 3.67 -5.58
C LYS A 56 -2.58 2.41 -4.79
N ILE A 57 -2.66 2.42 -3.46
CA ILE A 57 -2.47 1.22 -2.63
C ILE A 57 -3.43 0.12 -3.07
N ASN A 58 -4.73 0.41 -3.16
CA ASN A 58 -5.72 -0.58 -3.58
C ASN A 58 -5.44 -1.14 -4.99
N SER A 59 -4.95 -0.30 -5.91
CA SER A 59 -4.54 -0.74 -7.25
C SER A 59 -3.34 -1.68 -7.24
N VAL A 60 -2.32 -1.40 -6.42
CA VAL A 60 -1.16 -2.29 -6.21
C VAL A 60 -1.61 -3.65 -5.66
N ILE A 61 -2.43 -3.63 -4.60
CA ILE A 61 -2.95 -4.85 -3.96
C ILE A 61 -3.79 -5.68 -4.93
N ASN A 62 -4.70 -5.05 -5.67
CA ASN A 62 -5.49 -5.78 -6.67
C ASN A 62 -4.60 -6.36 -7.77
N SER A 63 -3.58 -5.65 -8.23
CA SER A 63 -2.65 -6.14 -9.25
C SER A 63 -1.89 -7.38 -8.76
N ALA A 64 -1.43 -7.37 -7.51
CA ALA A 64 -0.76 -8.51 -6.88
C ALA A 64 -1.69 -9.73 -6.76
N ILE A 65 -2.92 -9.53 -6.28
CA ILE A 65 -3.92 -10.60 -6.15
C ILE A 65 -4.28 -11.17 -7.52
N THR A 66 -4.51 -10.32 -8.53
CA THR A 66 -4.80 -10.76 -9.89
C THR A 66 -3.66 -11.60 -10.45
N TYR A 67 -2.41 -11.17 -10.26
CA TYR A 67 -1.23 -11.94 -10.66
C TYR A 67 -1.20 -13.33 -10.00
N LEU A 68 -1.35 -13.37 -8.67
CA LEU A 68 -1.34 -14.63 -7.90
C LEU A 68 -2.49 -15.57 -8.30
N LYS A 69 -3.68 -15.05 -8.62
CA LYS A 69 -4.82 -15.85 -9.11
C LYS A 69 -4.63 -16.35 -10.54
N SER A 70 -3.96 -15.57 -11.38
CA SER A 70 -3.71 -15.92 -12.79
C SER A 70 -2.58 -16.93 -12.98
N LYS A 71 -1.77 -17.14 -11.94
CA LYS A 71 -0.64 -18.06 -11.96
C LYS A 71 -1.16 -19.50 -12.14
N SER A 72 -1.03 -20.02 -13.35
CA SER A 72 -1.18 -21.45 -13.63
C SER A 72 0.03 -22.17 -13.02
N SER A 73 -0.16 -23.41 -12.57
CA SER A 73 0.78 -24.23 -11.76
C SER A 73 2.18 -24.46 -12.36
N CYS A 74 2.48 -23.87 -13.52
CA CYS A 74 3.66 -24.08 -14.34
C CYS A 74 4.53 -22.83 -14.53
N ASP A 75 4.14 -21.67 -13.99
CA ASP A 75 4.97 -20.46 -14.07
C ASP A 75 5.81 -20.32 -12.79
N GLU A 76 7.04 -20.81 -12.82
CA GLU A 76 7.98 -20.73 -11.69
C GLU A 76 8.56 -19.31 -11.61
N SER A 77 7.71 -18.32 -11.33
CA SER A 77 8.20 -16.95 -11.15
C SER A 77 9.12 -16.89 -9.92
N ILE A 78 10.34 -16.39 -10.15
CA ILE A 78 11.43 -16.25 -9.16
C ILE A 78 10.98 -15.46 -7.92
N PHE A 79 9.96 -14.60 -8.08
CA PHE A 79 9.53 -13.67 -7.06
C PHE A 79 8.37 -14.22 -6.23
N ASN A 80 8.56 -14.26 -4.91
CA ASN A 80 7.52 -14.63 -3.95
C ASN A 80 6.55 -13.46 -3.70
N VAL A 81 5.67 -13.20 -4.67
CA VAL A 81 4.69 -12.11 -4.60
C VAL A 81 3.74 -12.25 -3.41
N LYS A 82 3.42 -13.49 -3.01
CA LYS A 82 2.57 -13.77 -1.85
C LYS A 82 3.22 -13.24 -0.57
N GLU A 83 4.51 -13.54 -0.37
CA GLU A 83 5.28 -13.04 0.78
C GLU A 83 5.38 -11.51 0.81
N TYR A 84 5.63 -10.86 -0.34
CA TYR A 84 5.66 -9.38 -0.38
C TYR A 84 4.29 -8.76 -0.11
N LEU A 85 3.20 -9.42 -0.54
CA LEU A 85 1.84 -9.00 -0.24
C LEU A 85 1.55 -9.11 1.26
N GLU A 86 1.90 -10.22 1.89
CA GLU A 86 1.77 -10.43 3.34
C GLU A 86 2.56 -9.38 4.13
N LYS A 87 3.84 -9.17 3.79
CA LYS A 87 4.70 -8.19 4.46
C LYS A 87 4.21 -6.74 4.30
N SER A 88 3.51 -6.43 3.22
CA SER A 88 2.93 -5.10 3.02
C SER A 88 1.87 -4.73 4.08
N LEU A 89 1.25 -5.72 4.75
CA LEU A 89 0.30 -5.48 5.84
C LEU A 89 0.90 -4.65 6.97
N THR A 90 2.17 -4.88 7.32
CA THR A 90 2.87 -4.12 8.36
C THR A 90 2.84 -2.63 8.06
N GLY A 91 3.21 -2.25 6.84
CA GLY A 91 3.21 -0.86 6.41
C GLY A 91 1.82 -0.25 6.28
N ILE A 92 0.83 -1.02 5.81
CA ILE A 92 -0.56 -0.55 5.73
C ILE A 92 -1.12 -0.28 7.14
N ASN A 93 -0.79 -1.12 8.13
CA ASN A 93 -1.15 -0.89 9.53
C ASN A 93 -0.44 0.35 10.10
N ASN A 94 0.84 0.54 9.81
CA ASN A 94 1.58 1.75 10.22
C ASN A 94 0.98 3.02 9.60
N LEU A 95 0.51 2.94 8.34
CA LEU A 95 -0.18 4.04 7.68
C LEU A 95 -1.55 4.33 8.30
N LYS A 96 -2.28 3.28 8.70
CA LYS A 96 -3.55 3.40 9.44
C LYS A 96 -3.33 4.14 10.76
N GLU A 97 -2.30 3.78 11.53
CA GLU A 97 -1.95 4.50 12.75
C GLU A 97 -1.58 5.97 12.48
N THR A 98 -0.83 6.22 11.41
CA THR A 98 -0.45 7.58 10.98
C THR A 98 -1.68 8.45 10.66
N TYR A 99 -2.77 7.84 10.21
CA TYR A 99 -4.05 8.49 9.92
C TYR A 99 -5.13 8.23 10.96
N SER A 100 -4.78 7.77 12.16
CA SER A 100 -5.69 7.36 13.25
C SER A 100 -6.82 8.36 13.55
N ILE A 101 -6.57 9.66 13.39
CA ILE A 101 -7.55 10.72 13.60
C ILE A 101 -8.62 10.85 12.49
N CYS A 102 -8.49 10.09 11.39
CA CYS A 102 -9.37 10.18 10.23
C CYS A 102 -10.12 8.86 10.01
N THR A 103 -11.29 8.74 10.63
CA THR A 103 -12.14 7.52 10.59
C THR A 103 -12.34 6.99 9.17
N GLN A 104 -12.69 7.85 8.22
CA GLN A 104 -12.89 7.44 6.82
C GLN A 104 -11.62 6.84 6.19
N THR A 105 -10.44 7.40 6.49
CA THR A 105 -9.18 6.85 5.97
C THR A 105 -8.87 5.50 6.61
N CYS A 106 -9.05 5.39 7.93
CA CYS A 106 -8.88 4.13 8.65
C CYS A 106 -9.80 3.04 8.09
N SER A 107 -11.10 3.30 7.93
CA SER A 107 -12.05 2.30 7.40
C SER A 107 -11.71 1.86 5.98
N ARG A 108 -11.19 2.75 5.13
CA ARG A 108 -10.75 2.37 3.77
C ARG A 108 -9.49 1.51 3.79
N LEU A 109 -8.58 1.75 4.74
CA LEU A 109 -7.40 0.91 4.95
C LEU A 109 -7.80 -0.45 5.53
N ASP A 110 -8.79 -0.49 6.43
CA ASP A 110 -9.34 -1.73 6.98
C ASP A 110 -9.88 -2.64 5.87
N ILE A 111 -10.66 -2.10 4.93
CA ILE A 111 -11.15 -2.87 3.77
C ILE A 111 -10.00 -3.45 2.93
N ILE A 112 -8.87 -2.73 2.82
CA ILE A 112 -7.69 -3.22 2.10
C ILE A 112 -7.01 -4.34 2.89
N ILE A 113 -6.87 -4.18 4.21
CA ILE A 113 -6.31 -5.19 5.12
C ILE A 113 -7.16 -6.47 5.06
N ASP A 114 -8.47 -6.35 5.22
CA ASP A 114 -9.41 -7.48 5.19
C ASP A 114 -9.35 -8.23 3.87
N LYS A 115 -9.22 -7.49 2.75
CA LYS A 115 -9.04 -8.09 1.42
C LYS A 115 -7.77 -8.93 1.34
N ILE A 116 -6.65 -8.44 1.87
CA ILE A 116 -5.37 -9.14 1.85
C ILE A 116 -5.46 -10.38 2.73
N ASN A 117 -5.95 -10.24 3.98
CA ASN A 117 -6.09 -11.36 4.92
C ASN A 117 -6.98 -12.47 4.36
N LYS A 118 -8.15 -12.11 3.83
CA LYS A 118 -9.06 -13.09 3.20
C LYS A 118 -8.38 -13.84 2.06
N PHE A 119 -7.59 -13.16 1.23
CA PHE A 119 -6.88 -13.80 0.14
C PHE A 119 -5.77 -14.76 0.63
N ILE A 120 -5.07 -14.40 1.72
CA ILE A 120 -4.04 -15.24 2.33
C ILE A 120 -4.65 -16.47 3.01
N GLU A 121 -5.80 -16.33 3.65
CA GLU A 121 -6.52 -17.43 4.31
C GLU A 121 -7.13 -18.42 3.31
N GLU A 122 -7.56 -17.95 2.13
CA GLU A 122 -8.20 -18.77 1.08
C GLU A 122 -7.21 -19.53 0.18
N GLY A 123 -5.92 -19.17 0.18
CA GLY A 123 -4.91 -19.70 -0.75
C GLY A 123 -3.67 -20.27 -0.08
#